data_AF-A0A9X8VKW6-F1
#
_entry.id   AF-A0A9X8VKW6-F1
#
_cell.length_a   1.000
_cell.length_b   1.000
_cell.length_c   1.000
_cell.angle_alpha   90.00
_cell.angle_beta   90.00
_cell.angle_gamma   90.00
#
_symmetry.space_group_name_H-M   'P 1'
#
loop_
_entity.id
_entity.type
_entity.pdbx_description
1 polymer ?
#
loop_
_entity_poly.entity_id
_entity_poly.type
_entity_poly.pdbx_seq_one_letter_code
_entity_poly.pdbx_strand_id
1 'polypeptide(L)'
;VENEIQRALERKVELKSGGYLIIDQTEAMTTVDINTGAFVGHRNLDETIFNTNIEATQAIARQLRLRNLGGIIIIDFIDMNNEEHRRRVLHSLEQALSKDRVKTTINGFSQLGLVEMTRKRTRESIEHVLCHDCP
;
A
#
# COMPACT_ATOMS: atom_id res chain seq x y z
N VAL A 1 16.85 2.15 -14.93
CA VAL A 1 16.37 0.89 -14.33
C VAL A 1 16.87 0.73 -12.89
N GLU A 2 18.18 0.75 -12.60
CA GLU A 2 18.68 0.66 -11.20
C GLU A 2 18.18 1.79 -10.28
N ASN A 3 18.18 3.04 -10.75
CA ASN A 3 17.64 4.18 -9.98
C ASN A 3 16.13 4.06 -9.68
N GLU A 4 15.34 3.36 -10.51
CA GLU A 4 13.91 3.17 -10.27
C GLU A 4 13.65 2.07 -9.22
N ILE A 5 14.51 1.05 -9.17
CA ILE A 5 14.46 0.02 -8.13
C ILE A 5 14.84 0.63 -6.79
N GLN A 6 15.89 1.45 -6.74
CA GLN A 6 16.35 2.05 -5.49
C GLN A 6 15.34 3.06 -4.93
N ARG A 7 14.74 3.90 -5.79
CA ARG A 7 13.59 4.75 -5.41
C ARG A 7 12.38 3.93 -4.97
N ALA A 8 12.14 2.77 -5.57
CA ALA A 8 11.05 1.90 -5.15
C ALA A 8 11.27 1.28 -3.77
N LEU A 9 12.50 1.22 -3.25
CA LEU A 9 12.83 0.75 -1.90
C LEU A 9 12.78 1.87 -0.85
N GLU A 10 12.70 3.14 -1.24
CA GLU A 10 12.60 4.25 -0.30
C GLU A 10 11.31 4.15 0.54
N ARG A 11 11.38 4.52 1.82
CA ARG A 11 10.23 4.53 2.73
C ARG A 11 9.01 5.26 2.14
N LYS A 12 9.24 6.35 1.41
CA LYS A 12 8.21 7.15 0.73
C LYS A 12 8.10 6.76 -0.74
N VAL A 13 6.88 6.50 -1.21
CA VAL A 13 6.60 6.17 -2.62
C VAL A 13 5.65 7.20 -3.20
N GLU A 14 6.10 7.96 -4.20
CA GLU A 14 5.27 8.97 -4.84
C GLU A 14 4.17 8.36 -5.72
N LEU A 15 2.99 8.99 -5.68
CA LEU A 15 1.86 8.74 -6.57
C LEU A 15 1.84 9.79 -7.68
N LYS A 16 1.31 9.43 -8.85
CA LYS A 16 1.24 10.30 -10.04
C LYS A 16 0.42 11.55 -9.79
N SER A 17 -0.63 11.46 -8.97
CA SER A 17 -1.47 12.60 -8.61
C SER A 17 -0.86 13.51 -7.54
N GLY A 18 0.41 13.29 -7.15
CA GLY A 18 1.14 14.12 -6.17
C GLY A 18 0.93 13.70 -4.71
N GLY A 19 0.11 12.68 -4.44
CA GLY A 19 0.09 11.98 -3.16
C GLY A 19 1.32 11.09 -2.97
N TYR A 20 1.40 10.43 -1.83
CA TYR A 20 2.48 9.48 -1.56
C TYR A 20 2.04 8.40 -0.56
N LEU A 21 2.70 7.25 -0.64
CA LEU A 21 2.61 6.18 0.34
C LEU A 21 3.80 6.27 1.30
N ILE A 22 3.57 5.97 2.57
CA ILE A 22 4.63 5.64 3.52
C ILE A 22 4.50 4.15 3.83
N ILE A 23 5.60 3.42 3.67
CA ILE A 23 5.64 1.97 3.94
C ILE A 23 6.64 1.73 5.04
N ASP A 24 6.16 1.24 6.18
CA ASP A 24 6.97 0.92 7.35
C ASP A 24 6.88 -0.56 7.68
N GLN A 25 8.03 -1.22 7.73
CA GLN A 25 8.15 -2.60 8.15
C GLN A 25 8.61 -2.66 9.61
N THR A 26 7.82 -3.35 10.42
CA THR A 26 8.16 -3.69 11.80
C THR A 26 8.48 -5.18 11.89
N GLU A 27 8.86 -5.63 13.09
CA GLU A 27 9.12 -7.05 13.36
C GLU A 27 7.91 -7.95 13.03
N ALA A 28 6.70 -7.50 13.41
CA ALA A 28 5.50 -8.32 13.31
C ALA A 28 4.70 -8.08 12.02
N MET A 29 4.71 -6.86 11.49
CA MET A 29 3.83 -6.46 10.39
C MET A 29 4.38 -5.30 9.56
N THR A 30 3.77 -5.08 8.40
CA THR A 30 4.03 -3.90 7.56
C THR A 30 2.81 -2.97 7.60
N THR A 31 3.03 -1.68 7.82
CA THR A 31 2.01 -0.64 7.70
C THR A 31 2.19 0.14 6.41
N VAL A 32 1.08 0.55 5.80
CA VAL A 32 1.08 1.40 4.60
C VAL A 32 0.10 2.54 4.79
N ASP A 33 0.64 3.76 4.88
CA ASP A 33 -0.15 4.98 5.04
C ASP A 33 -0.26 5.74 3.72
N ILE A 34 -1.45 6.26 3.42
CA ILE A 34 -1.72 7.02 2.19
C ILE A 34 -1.93 8.49 2.53
N ASN A 35 -1.16 9.37 1.91
CA ASN A 35 -1.28 10.81 2.11
C ASN A 35 -1.61 11.53 0.80
N THR A 36 -2.57 12.45 0.85
CA THR A 36 -2.77 13.43 -0.22
C THR A 36 -1.62 14.44 -0.15
N GLY A 37 -1.02 14.75 -1.30
CA GLY A 37 -0.03 15.83 -1.37
C GLY A 37 -0.69 17.21 -1.24
N ALA A 38 0.09 18.27 -1.45
CA ALA A 38 -0.41 19.65 -1.41
C ALA A 38 -1.48 19.97 -2.49
N PHE A 39 -1.72 19.07 -3.44
CA PHE A 39 -2.65 19.24 -4.55
C PHE A 39 -4.08 18.78 -4.18
N VAL A 40 -4.71 19.51 -3.26
CA VAL A 40 -6.12 19.30 -2.93
C VAL A 40 -6.90 20.49 -3.45
N GLY A 41 -7.47 20.36 -4.65
CA GLY A 41 -8.29 21.40 -5.26
C GLY A 41 -9.49 21.73 -4.37
N HIS A 42 -9.80 23.03 -4.20
CA HIS A 42 -10.90 23.52 -3.34
C HIS A 42 -12.31 23.07 -3.75
N ARG A 43 -12.47 22.25 -4.80
CA ARG A 43 -13.74 21.69 -5.25
C ARG A 43 -13.55 20.18 -5.43
N ASN A 44 -14.35 19.40 -4.69
CA ASN A 44 -14.41 17.93 -4.66
C ASN A 44 -13.28 17.20 -3.92
N LEU A 45 -13.14 17.49 -2.61
CA LEU A 45 -12.25 16.76 -1.70
C LEU A 45 -12.53 15.25 -1.70
N ASP A 46 -13.80 14.85 -1.60
CA ASP A 46 -14.19 13.42 -1.54
C ASP A 46 -13.78 12.64 -2.80
N GLU A 47 -13.89 13.26 -3.97
CA GLU A 47 -13.48 12.67 -5.25
C GLU A 47 -11.96 12.57 -5.35
N THR A 48 -11.24 13.58 -4.86
CA THR A 48 -9.77 13.59 -4.80
C THR A 48 -9.25 12.49 -3.87
N ILE A 49 -9.87 12.34 -2.70
CA ILE A 49 -9.57 11.27 -1.74
C ILE A 49 -9.81 9.91 -2.38
N PHE A 50 -10.98 9.73 -3.00
CA PHE A 50 -11.33 8.47 -3.65
C PHE A 50 -10.33 8.10 -4.76
N ASN A 51 -10.02 9.05 -5.64
CA ASN A 51 -9.07 8.83 -6.73
C ASN A 51 -7.67 8.52 -6.22
N THR A 52 -7.23 9.20 -5.15
CA THR A 52 -5.94 8.95 -4.49
C THR A 52 -5.89 7.54 -3.90
N ASN A 53 -6.94 7.11 -3.21
CA ASN A 53 -7.05 5.75 -2.67
C ASN A 53 -7.05 4.70 -3.79
N ILE A 54 -7.76 4.93 -4.90
CA ILE A 54 -7.75 4.04 -6.07
C ILE A 54 -6.38 3.96 -6.73
N GLU A 55 -5.64 5.08 -6.80
CA GLU A 55 -4.27 5.07 -7.30
C GLU A 55 -3.34 4.28 -6.35
N ALA A 56 -3.50 4.50 -5.05
CA ALA A 56 -2.73 3.84 -4.02
C ALA A 56 -2.84 2.32 -4.09
N THR A 57 -4.00 1.73 -4.41
CA THR A 57 -4.15 0.27 -4.50
C THR A 57 -3.16 -0.36 -5.49
N GLN A 58 -2.97 0.26 -6.66
CA GLN A 58 -2.04 -0.21 -7.69
C GLN A 58 -0.59 -0.09 -7.22
N ALA A 59 -0.26 1.04 -6.58
CA ALA A 59 1.07 1.29 -6.04
C ALA A 59 1.41 0.33 -4.89
N ILE A 60 0.49 0.09 -3.95
CA ILE A 60 0.62 -0.87 -2.86
C ILE A 60 0.89 -2.27 -3.41
N ALA A 61 0.03 -2.77 -4.30
CA ALA A 61 0.20 -4.11 -4.87
C ALA A 61 1.55 -4.26 -5.60
N ARG A 62 2.01 -3.21 -6.28
CA ARG A 62 3.35 -3.19 -6.91
C ARG A 62 4.46 -3.24 -5.85
N GLN A 63 4.37 -2.43 -4.79
CA GLN A 63 5.39 -2.35 -3.75
C GLN A 63 5.51 -3.65 -2.95
N LEU A 64 4.39 -4.29 -2.60
CA LEU A 64 4.41 -5.60 -1.95
C LEU A 64 5.17 -6.65 -2.76
N ARG A 65 5.02 -6.63 -4.09
CA ARG A 65 5.76 -7.53 -4.99
C ARG A 65 7.24 -7.16 -5.12
N LEU A 66 7.53 -5.87 -5.34
CA LEU A 66 8.91 -5.39 -5.55
C LEU A 66 9.79 -5.61 -4.32
N ARG A 67 9.25 -5.37 -3.13
CA ARG A 67 9.95 -5.53 -1.85
C ARG A 67 9.87 -6.94 -1.27
N ASN A 68 9.09 -7.82 -1.90
CA ASN A 68 8.76 -9.15 -1.39
C ASN A 68 8.20 -9.12 0.06
N LEU A 69 7.33 -8.14 0.36
CA LEU A 69 6.73 -7.98 1.70
C LEU A 69 5.73 -9.10 1.96
N GLY A 70 5.77 -9.70 3.15
CA GLY A 70 4.91 -10.82 3.50
C GLY A 70 4.69 -10.95 5.01
N GLY A 71 3.59 -11.60 5.38
CA GLY A 71 3.05 -11.57 6.74
C GLY A 71 1.80 -10.71 6.81
N ILE A 72 1.59 -10.08 7.97
CA ILE A 72 0.47 -9.18 8.22
C ILE A 72 0.80 -7.82 7.61
N ILE A 73 -0.13 -7.28 6.83
CA ILE A 73 -0.04 -5.95 6.24
C ILE A 73 -1.30 -5.18 6.61
N ILE A 74 -1.11 -3.98 7.16
CA ILE A 74 -2.18 -3.06 7.53
C ILE A 74 -2.07 -1.85 6.60
N ILE A 75 -3.18 -1.48 5.97
CA ILE A 75 -3.24 -0.34 5.04
C ILE A 75 -4.19 0.70 5.62
N ASP A 76 -3.67 1.90 5.86
CA ASP A 76 -4.44 3.07 6.29
C ASP A 76 -4.82 3.90 5.04
N PHE A 77 -6.05 3.69 4.58
CA PHE A 77 -6.62 4.50 3.50
C PHE A 77 -7.13 5.82 4.06
N ILE A 78 -7.03 6.88 3.26
CA ILE A 78 -7.60 8.18 3.62
C ILE A 78 -9.11 8.00 3.83
N ASP A 79 -9.64 8.56 4.93
CA ASP A 79 -11.03 8.42 5.33
C ASP A 79 -12.02 8.74 4.21
N MET A 80 -12.98 7.84 4.00
CA MET A 80 -14.06 7.97 3.02
C MET A 80 -15.42 7.86 3.70
N ASN A 81 -16.24 8.90 3.56
CA ASN A 81 -17.61 8.92 4.08
C ASN A 81 -18.57 8.00 3.30
N ASN A 82 -18.28 7.76 2.01
CA ASN A 82 -19.12 6.96 1.14
C ASN A 82 -18.73 5.47 1.20
N GLU A 83 -19.67 4.61 1.58
CA GLU A 83 -19.47 3.16 1.62
C GLU A 83 -19.19 2.56 0.23
N GLU A 84 -19.77 3.12 -0.83
CA GLU A 84 -19.50 2.71 -2.20
C GLU A 84 -18.03 2.96 -2.59
N HIS A 85 -17.46 4.09 -2.14
CA HIS A 85 -16.05 4.38 -2.35
C HIS A 85 -15.17 3.34 -1.66
N ARG A 86 -15.47 3.00 -0.40
CA ARG A 86 -14.77 1.92 0.34
C ARG A 86 -14.82 0.59 -0.43
N ARG A 87 -16.01 0.19 -0.89
CA ARG A 87 -16.20 -1.06 -1.66
C ARG A 87 -15.38 -1.07 -2.95
N ARG A 88 -15.39 0.04 -3.69
CA ARG A 88 -14.63 0.19 -4.94
C ARG A 88 -13.12 0.17 -4.70
N VAL A 89 -12.64 0.77 -3.61
CA VAL A 89 -11.23 0.72 -3.20
C VAL A 89 -10.80 -0.71 -2.86
N LEU A 90 -11.57 -1.44 -2.05
CA LEU A 90 -11.29 -2.85 -1.75
C LEU A 90 -11.26 -3.70 -3.01
N HIS A 91 -12.26 -3.55 -3.89
CA HIS A 91 -12.29 -4.28 -5.15
C HIS A 91 -11.07 -3.95 -6.05
N SER A 92 -10.68 -2.67 -6.11
CA SER A 92 -9.48 -2.25 -6.84
C SER A 92 -8.21 -2.88 -6.27
N LEU A 93 -8.10 -2.98 -4.93
CA LEU A 93 -6.99 -3.65 -4.26
C LEU A 93 -6.94 -5.15 -4.58
N GLU A 94 -8.07 -5.85 -4.51
CA GLU A 94 -8.18 -7.26 -4.91
C GLU A 94 -7.73 -7.48 -6.36
N GLN A 95 -8.22 -6.65 -7.29
CA GLN A 95 -7.83 -6.72 -8.70
C GLN A 95 -6.33 -6.47 -8.90
N ALA A 96 -5.76 -5.49 -8.18
CA ALA A 96 -4.32 -5.19 -8.26
C ALA A 96 -3.44 -6.31 -7.70
N LEU A 97 -3.92 -7.01 -6.66
CA LEU A 97 -3.25 -8.14 -6.02
C LEU A 97 -3.45 -9.48 -6.75
N SER A 98 -4.49 -9.61 -7.59
CA SER A 98 -4.71 -10.82 -8.41
C SER A 98 -3.55 -11.16 -9.35
N LYS A 99 -2.73 -10.16 -9.69
CA LYS A 99 -1.52 -10.30 -10.50
C LYS A 99 -0.31 -10.81 -9.71
N ASP A 100 -0.43 -10.91 -8.39
CA ASP A 100 0.61 -11.47 -7.52
C ASP A 100 0.60 -13.00 -7.60
N ARG A 101 1.80 -13.59 -7.70
CA ARG A 101 1.97 -15.04 -7.71
C ARG A 101 1.85 -15.62 -6.29
N VAL A 102 2.04 -14.78 -5.28
CA VAL A 102 1.96 -15.14 -3.88
C VAL A 102 0.51 -15.05 -3.40
N LYS A 103 0.06 -16.06 -2.64
CA LYS A 103 -1.29 -16.06 -2.07
C LYS A 103 -1.48 -14.86 -1.13
N THR A 104 -2.49 -14.06 -1.41
CA THR A 104 -2.96 -12.95 -0.59
C THR A 104 -4.35 -13.24 -0.03
N THR A 105 -4.70 -12.60 1.08
CA THR A 105 -6.04 -12.64 1.68
C THR A 105 -6.33 -11.28 2.26
N ILE A 106 -7.48 -10.70 1.92
CA ILE A 106 -7.90 -9.35 2.35
C ILE A 106 -9.15 -9.55 3.22
N ASN A 107 -9.17 -8.98 4.41
CA ASN A 107 -10.26 -9.13 5.38
C ASN A 107 -11.29 -7.99 5.31
N GLY A 108 -11.06 -6.98 4.45
CA GLY A 108 -11.90 -5.79 4.31
C GLY A 108 -11.47 -4.67 5.26
N PHE A 109 -12.35 -3.67 5.44
CA PHE A 109 -12.16 -2.58 6.40
C PHE A 109 -12.51 -3.03 7.81
N SER A 110 -11.62 -2.78 8.76
CA SER A 110 -11.84 -2.98 10.19
C SER A 110 -12.75 -1.89 10.75
N GLN A 111 -13.15 -2.03 12.02
CA GLN A 111 -13.92 -1.01 12.74
C GLN A 111 -13.15 0.31 12.90
N LEU A 112 -11.82 0.26 12.82
CA LEU A 112 -10.94 1.42 12.91
C LEU A 112 -10.71 2.10 11.55
N GLY A 113 -11.31 1.60 10.47
CA GLY A 113 -11.11 2.16 9.12
C GLY A 113 -9.87 1.65 8.39
N LEU A 114 -9.14 0.70 8.98
CA LEU A 114 -7.93 0.11 8.38
C LEU A 114 -8.27 -1.11 7.53
N VAL A 115 -7.52 -1.35 6.47
CA VAL A 115 -7.63 -2.61 5.70
C VAL A 115 -6.57 -3.60 6.18
N GLU A 116 -7.04 -4.76 6.61
CA GLU A 116 -6.19 -5.86 7.05
C GLU A 116 -6.01 -6.87 5.93
N MET A 117 -4.76 -7.22 5.63
CA MET A 117 -4.47 -8.28 4.67
C MET A 117 -3.28 -9.13 5.10
N THR A 118 -3.20 -10.33 4.54
CA THR A 118 -2.03 -11.19 4.64
C THR A 118 -1.49 -11.51 3.27
N ARG A 119 -0.17 -11.59 3.16
CA ARG A 119 0.53 -12.09 1.98
C ARG A 119 1.47 -13.20 2.44
N LYS A 120 1.32 -14.41 1.89
CA LYS A 120 2.12 -15.57 2.31
C LYS A 120 3.61 -15.25 2.18
N ARG A 121 4.40 -15.50 3.21
CA ARG A 121 5.87 -15.39 3.10
C ARG A 121 6.38 -16.47 2.14
N THR A 122 6.90 -16.06 0.99
CA THR A 122 7.81 -16.88 0.18
C THR A 122 9.22 -16.74 0.79
N ARG A 123 10.05 -17.79 0.77
CA ARG A 123 11.35 -17.81 1.45
C ARG A 123 12.17 -16.52 1.18
N GLU A 124 12.72 -16.00 2.28
CA GLU A 124 13.54 -14.78 2.47
C GLU A 124 13.04 -13.48 1.81
N SER A 125 12.65 -12.51 2.64
CA SER A 125 12.44 -11.12 2.23
C SER A 125 13.78 -10.52 1.77
N ILE A 126 13.77 -9.70 0.72
CA ILE A 126 14.99 -9.08 0.17
C ILE A 126 15.76 -8.27 1.22
N GLU A 127 15.05 -7.64 2.17
CA GLU A 127 15.67 -6.93 3.30
C GLU A 127 16.51 -7.85 4.21
N HIS A 128 16.13 -9.11 4.39
CA HIS A 128 16.92 -10.08 5.17
C HIS A 128 18.18 -10.56 4.43
N VAL A 129 18.21 -10.43 3.10
CA VAL A 129 19.36 -10.80 2.26
C VAL A 129 20.35 -9.62 2.15
N LEU A 130 19.85 -8.38 2.21
CA LEU A 130 20.64 -7.17 1.97
C LEU A 130 21.04 -6.40 3.24
N CYS A 131 20.37 -6.59 4.37
CA CYS A 131 20.76 -5.99 5.64
C CYS A 131 21.31 -7.06 6.57
N HIS A 132 22.61 -6.97 6.87
CA HIS A 132 23.18 -7.61 8.05
C HIS A 132 22.81 -6.77 9.27
N ASP A 133 22.50 -7.41 10.40
CA ASP A 133 22.38 -6.72 11.68
C ASP A 133 23.65 -5.87 11.89
N CYS A 134 23.47 -4.56 12.13
CA CYS A 134 24.61 -3.72 12.49
C CYS A 134 25.18 -4.19 13.85
N PRO A 135 26.51 -4.33 13.97
CA PRO A 135 27.17 -4.77 15.19
C PRO A 135 27.01 -3.78 16.37
#